data_AF-A0A951RQY9-F1
#
_entry.id   AF-A0A951RQY9-F1
#
_cell.length_a   1.000
_cell.length_b   1.000
_cell.length_c   1.000
_cell.angle_alpha   90.00
_cell.angle_beta   90.00
_cell.angle_gamma   90.00
#
_symmetry.space_group_name_H-M   'P 1'
#
loop_
_entity.id
_entity.type
_entity.pdbx_description
1 polymer ?
#
loop_
_entity_poly.entity_id
_entity_poly.type
_entity_poly.pdbx_seq_one_letter_code
_entity_poly.pdbx_strand_id
1 'polypeptide(L)' 'MTKLDAIAIIVAAGRGERAGGATPKQYWPLLGKAMLRWTVEPFLA' A
#
# COMPACT_ATOMS: atom_id res chain seq x y z
N MET A 1 -3.11 11.76 -25.42
CA MET A 1 -2.67 10.88 -24.32
C MET A 1 -1.35 11.42 -23.81
N THR A 2 -1.31 11.99 -22.61
CA THR A 2 -0.06 12.46 -22.00
C THR A 2 0.84 11.27 -21.73
N LYS A 3 2.11 11.38 -22.10
CA LYS A 3 3.13 10.38 -21.78
C LYS A 3 3.34 10.40 -20.28
N LEU A 4 3.22 9.24 -19.63
CA LEU A 4 3.64 9.09 -18.23
C LEU A 4 5.15 8.93 -18.22
N ASP A 5 5.86 9.74 -17.44
CA ASP A 5 7.32 9.66 -17.31
C ASP A 5 7.74 8.50 -16.39
N ALA A 6 6.84 8.05 -15.50
CA ALA A 6 7.06 6.93 -14.60
C ALA A 6 5.75 6.22 -14.23
N ILE A 7 5.86 4.95 -13.83
CA ILE A 7 4.76 4.16 -13.27
C ILE A 7 5.21 3.60 -11.92
N ALA A 8 4.41 3.82 -10.87
CA ALA A 8 4.62 3.23 -9.56
C ALA A 8 3.86 1.91 -9.44
N ILE A 9 4.55 0.82 -9.05
CA ILE A 9 3.95 -0.48 -8.77
C ILE A 9 4.07 -0.74 -7.26
N ILE A 10 2.93 -0.82 -6.58
CA ILE A 10 2.88 -1.09 -5.14
C ILE A 10 2.65 -2.58 -4.90
N VAL A 11 3.70 -3.30 -4.52
CA VAL A 11 3.62 -4.74 -4.24
C VAL A 11 2.99 -5.00 -2.87
N ALA A 12 1.73 -5.47 -2.87
CA ALA A 12 0.95 -5.72 -1.65
C ALA A 12 0.33 -7.13 -1.55
N ALA A 13 0.79 -8.08 -2.38
CA ALA A 13 0.24 -9.43 -2.48
C ALA A 13 0.93 -10.48 -1.57
N GLY A 14 1.65 -10.05 -0.53
CA GLY A 14 2.30 -10.98 0.39
C GLY A 14 1.27 -11.70 1.27
N ARG A 15 1.50 -12.99 1.57
CA ARG A 15 0.57 -13.82 2.38
C ARG A 15 0.35 -13.34 3.82
N GLY A 16 1.26 -12.51 4.35
CA GLY A 16 1.09 -11.94 5.70
C GLY A 16 1.27 -12.93 6.86
N GLU A 17 1.73 -14.16 6.61
CA GLU A 17 1.83 -15.25 7.61
C GLU A 17 2.53 -14.85 8.93
N ARG A 18 3.57 -14.02 8.84
CA ARG A 18 4.31 -13.53 10.03
C ARG A 18 3.66 -12.34 10.73
N ALA A 19 2.88 -11.54 10.01
CA ALA A 19 2.12 -10.47 10.63
C ALA A 19 0.95 -11.04 11.44
N GLY A 20 0.39 -12.17 11.00
CA GLY A 20 -0.77 -12.81 11.63
C GLY A 20 -2.05 -12.00 11.47
N GLY A 21 -3.11 -12.41 12.15
CA GLY A 21 -4.41 -11.71 12.18
C GLY A 21 -5.33 -11.99 10.99
N ALA A 22 -6.60 -11.60 11.15
CA ALA A 22 -7.66 -11.85 10.15
C ALA A 22 -7.67 -10.82 9.01
N THR A 23 -7.15 -9.61 9.27
CA THR A 23 -7.11 -8.52 8.28
C THR A 23 -5.81 -8.59 7.50
N PRO A 24 -5.81 -8.45 6.16
CA PRO A 24 -4.58 -8.36 5.39
C PRO A 24 -3.69 -7.19 5.86
N LYS A 25 -2.38 -7.46 6.04
CA LYS A 25 -1.43 -6.54 6.67
C LYS A 25 -1.46 -5.12 6.09
N GLN A 26 -1.61 -4.98 4.77
CA GLN A 26 -1.58 -3.66 4.12
C GLN A 26 -2.74 -2.74 4.55
N TYR A 27 -3.81 -3.29 5.12
CA TYR A 27 -4.94 -2.50 5.61
C TYR A 27 -4.86 -2.16 7.10
N TRP A 28 -3.82 -2.64 7.81
CA TRP A 28 -3.68 -2.35 9.22
C TRP A 28 -3.42 -0.87 9.47
N PRO A 29 -3.98 -0.30 10.56
CA PRO A 29 -3.74 1.07 10.91
C PRO A 29 -2.31 1.25 11.42
N LEU A 30 -1.61 2.23 10.85
CA LEU A 30 -0.38 2.81 11.37
C LEU A 30 -0.68 4.28 11.65
N LEU A 31 -0.65 4.67 12.93
CA LEU A 31 -1.03 6.03 13.37
C LEU A 31 -2.43 6.44 12.86
N GLY A 32 -3.41 5.53 12.98
CA GLY A 32 -4.80 5.77 12.59
C GLY A 32 -5.10 5.70 11.09
N LYS A 33 -4.10 5.39 10.25
CA LYS A 33 -4.26 5.34 8.79
C LYS A 33 -3.75 4.02 8.24
N ALA A 34 -4.45 3.45 7.26
CA ALA A 34 -4.04 2.19 6.64
C ALA A 34 -2.61 2.31 6.07
N MET A 35 -1.77 1.30 6.30
CA MET A 35 -0.41 1.22 5.77
C MET A 35 -0.37 1.45 4.24
N LEU A 36 -1.30 0.82 3.50
CA LEU A 36 -1.42 1.01 2.06
C LEU A 36 -1.67 2.47 1.68
N ARG A 37 -2.42 3.22 2.49
CA ARG A 37 -2.71 4.62 2.22
C ARG A 37 -1.49 5.50 2.42
N TRP A 38 -0.67 5.23 3.44
CA TRP A 38 0.65 5.87 3.58
C TRP A 38 1.54 5.64 2.36
N THR A 39 1.44 4.47 1.72
CA THR A 39 2.25 4.12 0.55
C THR A 39 1.77 4.78 -0.74
N VAL A 40 0.46 4.91 -0.95
CA VAL A 40 -0.11 5.39 -2.22
C VAL A 40 -0.07 6.92 -2.33
N GLU A 41 -0.35 7.64 -1.24
CA GLU A 41 -0.47 9.10 -1.27
C GLU A 41 0.73 9.86 -1.86
N PRO A 42 2.00 9.48 -1.60
CA PRO A 42 3.15 10.15 -2.22
C PRO A 42 3.19 10.09 -3.76
N PHE A 43 2.41 9.20 -4.40
CA PHE A 43 2.38 9.03 -5.85
C PHE A 43 1.13 9.64 -6.52
N LEU A 44 0.24 10.28 -5.77
CA LEU A 44 -1.02 10.86 -6.28
C LEU A 44 -0.93 12.37 -6.60
N ALA A 45 0.25 12.97 -6.44
CA ALA A 45 0.49 14.40 -6.68
C ALA A 45 0.75 14.70 -8.16
#